data_AF-A0A3R7SNI7-F1
#
_entry.id   AF-A0A3R7SNI7-F1
#
_cell.length_a   1.000
_cell.length_b   1.000
_cell.length_c   1.000
_cell.angle_alpha   90.00
_cell.angle_beta   90.00
_cell.angle_gamma   90.00
#
_symmetry.space_group_name_H-M   'P 1'
#
loop_
_entity.id
_entity.type
_entity.pdbx_description
1 polymer ?
#
loop_
_entity_poly.entity_id
_entity_poly.type
_entity_poly.pdbx_seq_one_letter_code
_entity_poly.pdbx_strand_id
1 'polypeptide(L)'
;MSRPASFKTMGAIGRLWLMVVIGAWLAGPSFGKAPGKRHCYRGVCVKVLTVSQVQGLLGKTVRMTASHYGDPSVDPFNRGTFTSNGERFNANDPTRTASATLPDGTELLLRNPDTGAVSHVRVNDFGPFWVN
;
A
#
# COMPACT_ATOMS: atom_id res chain seq x y z
N MET A 1 62.84 26.91 -50.68
CA MET A 1 61.37 26.94 -50.85
C MET A 1 60.72 26.13 -49.74
N SER A 2 60.23 26.87 -48.75
CA SER A 2 59.07 26.62 -47.87
C SER A 2 58.53 25.20 -47.70
N ARG A 3 58.71 24.63 -46.49
CA ARG A 3 57.69 23.84 -45.79
C ARG A 3 57.71 24.16 -44.28
N PRO A 4 56.56 24.09 -43.58
CA PRO A 4 56.25 24.95 -42.44
C PRO A 4 56.27 24.26 -41.07
N ALA A 5 56.24 25.12 -40.03
CA ALA A 5 55.58 25.08 -38.72
C ALA A 5 55.01 23.74 -38.18
N SER A 6 54.87 23.47 -36.89
CA SER A 6 54.63 24.35 -35.75
C SER A 6 54.71 23.53 -34.45
N PHE A 7 55.05 24.25 -33.39
CA PHE A 7 54.95 24.02 -31.95
C PHE A 7 54.17 22.81 -31.34
N LYS A 8 54.81 22.23 -30.32
CA LYS A 8 54.24 21.50 -29.15
C LYS A 8 53.11 22.32 -28.49
N THR A 9 52.13 21.80 -27.74
CA THR A 9 52.25 21.11 -26.44
C THR A 9 50.87 20.68 -25.90
N MET A 10 50.84 19.57 -25.15
CA MET A 10 50.05 19.27 -23.93
C MET A 10 48.52 19.49 -23.84
N GLY A 11 47.82 18.38 -23.54
CA GLY A 11 47.02 18.28 -22.31
C GLY A 11 45.49 18.26 -22.48
N ALA A 12 44.88 17.09 -22.22
CA ALA A 12 43.56 17.00 -21.57
C ALA A 12 43.25 15.54 -21.17
N ILE A 13 43.69 15.14 -19.98
CA ILE A 13 43.08 14.02 -19.25
C ILE A 13 41.75 14.57 -18.70
N GLY A 14 40.70 14.50 -19.52
CA GLY A 14 39.35 14.96 -19.19
C GLY A 14 38.49 13.81 -18.67
N ARG A 15 38.32 13.78 -17.35
CA ARG A 15 37.43 12.91 -16.58
C ARG A 15 36.02 12.85 -17.18
N LEU A 16 35.47 11.66 -17.37
CA LEU A 16 34.02 11.47 -17.53
C LEU A 16 33.55 10.24 -16.75
N TRP A 17 33.56 10.36 -15.42
CA TRP A 17 32.64 9.61 -14.56
C TRP A 17 31.53 10.58 -14.18
N LEU A 18 30.40 10.51 -14.89
CA LEU A 18 29.16 11.14 -14.46
C LEU A 18 28.13 10.04 -14.22
N MET A 19 28.23 9.39 -13.06
CA MET A 19 27.09 8.74 -12.46
C MET A 19 26.25 9.82 -11.76
N VAL A 20 25.06 10.09 -12.28
CA VAL A 20 23.96 10.64 -11.47
C VAL A 20 22.74 9.78 -11.73
N VAL A 21 22.43 8.97 -10.72
CA VAL A 21 21.21 8.18 -10.60
C VAL A 21 20.02 9.14 -10.56
N ILE A 22 19.32 9.28 -11.68
CA ILE A 22 18.11 10.10 -11.76
C ILE A 22 16.94 9.30 -11.21
N GLY A 23 16.48 9.68 -10.01
CA GLY A 23 15.05 9.88 -9.77
C GLY A 23 14.22 8.68 -9.31
N ALA A 24 14.51 8.14 -8.12
CA ALA A 24 13.55 7.34 -7.34
C ALA A 24 12.36 8.17 -6.76
N TRP A 25 11.91 9.22 -7.46
CA TRP A 25 10.98 10.24 -6.95
C TRP A 25 9.63 10.31 -7.69
N LEU A 26 9.21 9.23 -8.35
CA LEU A 26 7.87 9.13 -8.93
C LEU A 26 6.93 8.20 -8.13
N ALA A 27 7.17 8.02 -6.84
CA ALA A 27 6.15 7.49 -5.96
C ALA A 27 5.14 8.62 -5.67
N GLY A 28 4.13 8.77 -6.53
CA GLY A 28 2.98 9.62 -6.25
C GLY A 28 2.33 9.22 -4.91
N PRO A 29 1.52 10.10 -4.29
CA PRO A 29 0.82 9.76 -3.06
C PRO A 29 0.04 8.47 -3.29
N SER A 30 0.38 7.42 -2.54
CA SER A 30 -0.43 6.21 -2.52
C SER A 30 -1.79 6.59 -1.95
N PHE A 31 -2.82 6.59 -2.81
CA PHE A 31 -4.21 6.61 -2.39
C PHE A 31 -4.46 5.27 -1.70
N GLY A 32 -4.47 5.28 -0.37
CA GLY A 32 -4.66 4.08 0.44
C GLY A 32 -4.02 4.15 1.83
N LYS A 33 -4.27 3.12 2.62
CA LYS A 33 -3.63 2.87 3.92
C LYS A 33 -2.18 2.45 3.71
N ALA A 34 -1.30 3.43 3.57
CA ALA A 34 0.13 3.21 3.43
C ALA A 34 0.78 2.78 4.77
N PRO A 35 1.77 1.86 4.75
CA PRO A 35 2.42 1.37 5.97
C PRO A 35 3.02 2.49 6.84
N GLY A 36 2.75 2.45 8.15
CA GLY A 36 3.27 3.41 9.12
C GLY A 36 2.67 4.82 9.08
N LYS A 37 1.81 5.12 8.10
CA LYS A 37 1.15 6.42 7.95
C LYS A 37 -0.13 6.48 8.79
N ARG A 38 -0.61 7.69 9.03
CA ARG A 38 -1.93 7.92 9.62
C ARG A 38 -2.96 7.94 8.48
N HIS A 39 -4.00 7.14 8.59
CA HIS A 39 -5.15 7.16 7.68
C HIS A 39 -6.37 7.69 8.43
N CYS A 40 -7.15 8.56 7.79
CA CYS A 40 -8.30 9.22 8.40
C CYS A 40 -9.53 9.13 7.49
N TYR A 41 -10.68 8.81 8.07
CA TYR A 41 -11.97 8.85 7.39
C TYR A 41 -13.05 9.35 8.34
N ARG A 42 -13.84 10.34 7.91
CA ARG A 42 -14.94 10.95 8.68
C ARG A 42 -14.55 11.31 10.14
N GLY A 43 -13.36 11.87 10.33
CA GLY A 43 -12.87 12.31 11.65
C GLY A 43 -12.25 11.20 12.52
N VAL A 44 -12.35 9.94 12.12
CA VAL A 44 -11.65 8.82 12.77
C VAL A 44 -10.29 8.64 12.10
N CYS A 45 -9.22 8.68 12.90
CA CYS A 45 -7.85 8.54 12.41
C CYS A 45 -7.13 7.38 13.11
N VAL A 46 -6.47 6.52 12.33
CA VAL A 46 -5.73 5.36 12.82
C VAL A 46 -4.31 5.38 12.28
N LYS A 47 -3.34 4.94 13.10
CA LYS A 47 -1.97 4.68 12.65
C LYS A 47 -1.91 3.30 12.03
N VAL A 48 -1.65 3.24 10.72
CA VAL A 48 -1.48 1.99 9.97
C VAL A 48 -0.17 1.32 10.41
N LEU A 49 -0.19 -0.01 10.54
CA LEU A 49 0.99 -0.79 10.89
C LEU A 49 2.11 -0.58 9.87
N THR A 50 3.34 -0.59 10.35
CA THR A 50 4.54 -0.60 9.51
C THR A 50 4.76 -1.98 8.89
N VAL A 51 5.59 -2.06 7.86
CA VAL A 51 5.97 -3.35 7.24
C VAL A 51 6.58 -4.30 8.26
N SER A 52 7.46 -3.82 9.14
CA SER A 52 8.10 -4.65 10.17
C SER A 52 7.09 -5.18 11.21
N GLN A 53 6.09 -4.38 11.58
CA GLN A 53 5.01 -4.83 12.46
C GLN A 53 4.16 -5.91 11.79
N VAL A 54 3.80 -5.74 10.50
CA VAL A 54 3.07 -6.77 9.74
C VAL A 54 3.90 -8.04 9.60
N GLN A 55 5.20 -7.92 9.31
CA GLN A 55 6.12 -9.06 9.28
C GLN A 55 6.14 -9.83 10.62
N GLY A 56 6.08 -9.11 11.74
CA GLY A 56 5.99 -9.70 13.07
C GLY A 56 4.68 -10.47 13.35
N LEU A 57 3.67 -10.36 12.48
CA LEU A 57 2.40 -11.09 12.55
C LEU A 57 2.35 -12.31 11.64
N LEU A 58 3.31 -12.49 10.73
CA LEU A 58 3.31 -13.62 9.80
C LEU A 58 3.29 -14.96 10.56
N GLY A 59 2.40 -15.86 10.15
CA GLY A 59 2.20 -17.16 10.77
C GLY A 59 1.52 -17.13 12.14
N LYS A 60 1.15 -15.97 12.68
CA LYS A 60 0.45 -15.84 13.97
C LYS A 60 -1.06 -15.80 13.77
N THR A 61 -1.78 -16.54 14.59
CA THR A 61 -3.24 -16.47 14.66
C THR A 61 -3.67 -15.37 15.62
N VAL A 62 -4.43 -14.39 15.13
CA VAL A 62 -5.01 -13.31 15.92
C VAL A 62 -6.52 -13.46 15.92
N ARG A 63 -7.13 -13.52 17.10
CA ARG A 63 -8.60 -13.49 17.22
C ARG A 63 -9.10 -12.07 16.97
N MET A 64 -10.11 -11.94 16.12
CA MET A 64 -10.73 -10.67 15.78
C MET A 64 -12.24 -10.86 15.58
N THR A 65 -12.99 -9.78 15.76
CA THR A 65 -14.40 -9.73 15.39
C THR A 65 -14.51 -9.40 13.91
N ALA A 66 -15.28 -10.19 13.17
CA ALA A 66 -15.57 -9.95 11.76
C ALA A 66 -17.06 -9.65 11.57
N SER A 67 -17.34 -8.77 10.63
CA SER A 67 -18.67 -8.49 10.07
C SER A 67 -18.54 -8.39 8.56
N HIS A 68 -19.66 -8.25 7.85
CA HIS A 68 -19.67 -8.05 6.41
C HIS A 68 -20.54 -6.85 6.04
N TYR A 69 -20.23 -6.24 4.89
CA TYR A 69 -21.04 -5.20 4.28
C TYR A 69 -21.94 -5.79 3.19
N GLY A 70 -23.17 -5.31 3.07
CA GLY A 70 -24.07 -5.67 1.98
C GLY A 70 -23.83 -4.82 0.73
N ASP A 71 -24.59 -5.10 -0.34
CA ASP A 71 -24.61 -4.25 -1.53
C ASP A 71 -25.19 -2.86 -1.19
N PRO A 72 -24.52 -1.74 -1.54
CA PRO A 72 -24.98 -0.38 -1.23
C PRO A 72 -26.40 -0.05 -1.73
N SER A 73 -26.91 -0.75 -2.75
CA SER A 73 -28.27 -0.57 -3.26
C SER A 73 -29.35 -1.06 -2.30
N VAL A 74 -29.01 -1.95 -1.37
CA VAL A 74 -29.95 -2.55 -0.40
C VAL A 74 -29.51 -2.39 1.06
N ASP A 75 -28.22 -2.18 1.32
CA ASP A 75 -27.65 -1.91 2.65
C ASP A 75 -27.48 -0.38 2.85
N PRO A 76 -28.42 0.29 3.54
CA PRO A 76 -28.38 1.75 3.72
C PRO A 76 -27.22 2.22 4.63
N PHE A 77 -26.55 1.29 5.33
CA PHE A 77 -25.38 1.58 6.15
C PHE A 77 -24.08 1.49 5.34
N ASN A 78 -24.07 0.75 4.23
CA ASN A 78 -22.97 0.76 3.27
C ASN A 78 -23.14 1.88 2.23
N ARG A 79 -22.69 3.08 2.59
CA ARG A 79 -22.72 4.25 1.68
C ARG A 79 -21.48 4.36 0.78
N GLY A 80 -20.59 3.37 0.80
CA GLY A 80 -19.30 3.41 0.11
C GLY A 80 -19.41 2.92 -1.34
N THR A 81 -19.07 3.76 -2.31
CA THR A 81 -18.89 3.35 -3.71
C THR A 81 -17.45 2.89 -3.99
N PHE A 82 -16.49 3.53 -3.32
CA PHE A 82 -15.06 3.24 -3.44
C PHE A 82 -14.49 2.90 -2.07
N THR A 83 -13.56 1.95 -2.08
CA THR A 83 -12.78 1.52 -0.92
C THR A 83 -11.62 2.49 -0.66
N SER A 84 -10.96 2.40 0.50
CA SER A 84 -9.86 3.30 0.88
C SER A 84 -8.69 3.30 -0.09
N ASN A 85 -8.47 2.21 -0.83
CA ASN A 85 -7.43 2.14 -1.87
C ASN A 85 -7.89 2.61 -3.26
N GLY A 86 -9.14 3.06 -3.40
CA GLY A 86 -9.74 3.56 -4.64
C GLY A 86 -10.41 2.51 -5.53
N GLU A 87 -10.37 1.22 -5.18
CA GLU A 87 -11.13 0.19 -5.91
C GLU A 87 -12.64 0.39 -5.70
N ARG A 88 -13.46 0.07 -6.71
CA ARG A 88 -14.92 0.05 -6.58
C ARG A 88 -15.32 -1.06 -5.61
N PHE A 89 -16.21 -0.75 -4.67
CA PHE A 89 -16.76 -1.75 -3.76
C PHE A 89 -17.56 -2.82 -4.54
N ASN A 90 -17.38 -4.09 -4.16
CA ASN A 90 -18.10 -5.23 -4.73
C ASN A 90 -18.51 -6.19 -3.60
N ALA A 91 -19.80 -6.19 -3.23
CA ALA A 91 -20.33 -7.06 -2.18
C ALA A 91 -20.20 -8.56 -2.51
N ASN A 92 -20.08 -8.91 -3.79
CA ASN A 92 -19.99 -10.30 -4.26
C ASN A 92 -18.54 -10.79 -4.39
N ASP A 93 -17.53 -9.99 -4.02
CA ASP A 93 -16.14 -10.40 -4.03
C ASP A 93 -15.72 -10.91 -2.63
N PRO A 94 -15.68 -12.24 -2.39
CA PRO A 94 -15.29 -12.79 -1.10
C PRO A 94 -13.79 -12.70 -0.82
N THR A 95 -12.99 -12.19 -1.77
CA THR A 95 -11.53 -12.08 -1.66
C THR A 95 -11.08 -10.69 -1.17
N ARG A 96 -12.02 -9.86 -0.71
CA ARG A 96 -11.75 -8.50 -0.20
C ARG A 96 -12.20 -8.35 1.24
N THR A 97 -11.48 -7.53 1.99
CA THR A 97 -11.81 -7.22 3.37
C THR A 97 -11.37 -5.81 3.77
N ALA A 98 -11.96 -5.30 4.85
CA ALA A 98 -11.60 -4.04 5.46
C ALA A 98 -10.72 -4.26 6.69
N SER A 99 -9.77 -3.36 6.93
CA SER A 99 -9.02 -3.31 8.19
C SER A 99 -8.70 -1.87 8.59
N ALA A 100 -8.84 -1.55 9.86
CA ALA A 100 -8.51 -0.22 10.37
C ALA A 100 -6.99 0.04 10.39
N THR A 101 -6.21 -0.99 10.71
CA THR A 101 -4.78 -0.85 11.04
C THR A 101 -3.86 -1.54 10.04
N LEU A 102 -4.31 -2.55 9.30
CA LEU A 102 -3.46 -3.21 8.31
C LEU A 102 -3.33 -2.34 7.05
N PRO A 103 -2.14 -2.27 6.44
CA PRO A 103 -1.97 -1.61 5.15
C PRO A 103 -2.86 -2.21 4.05
N ASP A 104 -3.22 -1.39 3.07
CA ASP A 104 -3.85 -1.92 1.85
C ASP A 104 -2.89 -2.87 1.12
N GLY A 105 -3.44 -3.94 0.57
CA GLY A 105 -2.69 -5.04 -0.04
C GLY A 105 -2.24 -6.13 0.94
N THR A 106 -2.49 -6.00 2.25
CA THR A 106 -2.21 -7.08 3.20
C THR A 106 -3.09 -8.29 2.89
N GLU A 107 -2.47 -9.46 2.70
CA GLU A 107 -3.17 -10.73 2.50
C GLU A 107 -3.35 -11.46 3.84
N LEU A 108 -4.54 -12.00 4.06
CA LEU A 108 -4.93 -12.68 5.30
C LEU A 108 -5.56 -14.04 5.00
N LEU A 109 -5.26 -15.02 5.85
CA LEU A 109 -6.00 -16.26 5.93
C LEU A 109 -7.03 -16.15 7.06
N LEU A 110 -8.28 -15.87 6.73
CA LEU A 110 -9.38 -15.77 7.69
C LEU A 110 -9.98 -17.15 7.95
N ARG A 111 -10.08 -17.56 9.21
CA ARG A 111 -10.73 -18.80 9.62
C ARG A 111 -11.92 -18.50 10.53
N ASN A 112 -13.09 -19.02 10.19
CA ASN A 112 -14.22 -19.06 11.10
C ASN A 112 -14.00 -20.21 12.11
N PRO A 113 -13.88 -19.94 13.42
CA PRO A 113 -13.59 -20.98 14.39
C PRO A 113 -14.76 -21.96 14.60
N ASP A 114 -16.00 -21.54 14.37
CA ASP A 114 -17.21 -22.32 14.62
C ASP A 114 -17.46 -23.32 13.49
N THR A 115 -17.24 -22.91 12.24
CA THR A 115 -17.46 -23.76 11.06
C THR A 115 -16.19 -24.39 10.51
N GLY A 116 -15.02 -23.90 10.91
CA GLY A 116 -13.72 -24.30 10.35
C GLY A 116 -13.46 -23.78 8.94
N ALA A 117 -14.40 -23.05 8.33
CA ALA A 117 -14.25 -22.48 6.99
C ALA A 117 -13.10 -21.47 6.94
N VAL A 118 -12.40 -21.44 5.80
CA VAL A 118 -11.23 -20.60 5.58
C VAL A 118 -11.38 -19.81 4.28
N SER A 119 -10.96 -18.54 4.29
CA SER A 119 -10.88 -17.70 3.11
C SER A 119 -9.55 -16.95 3.05
N HIS A 120 -9.01 -16.80 1.85
CA HIS A 120 -7.87 -15.93 1.57
C HIS A 120 -8.41 -14.58 1.09
N VAL A 121 -8.06 -13.50 1.79
CA VAL A 121 -8.60 -12.16 1.51
C VAL A 121 -7.49 -11.11 1.50
N ARG A 122 -7.67 -10.13 0.60
CA ARG A 122 -6.82 -8.95 0.51
C ARG A 122 -7.51 -7.77 1.16
N VAL A 123 -6.79 -7.06 2.03
CA VAL A 123 -7.23 -5.78 2.59
C VAL A 123 -7.23 -4.73 1.48
N ASN A 124 -8.36 -4.10 1.21
CA ASN A 124 -8.46 -2.96 0.28
C ASN A 124 -9.24 -1.76 0.84
N ASP A 125 -9.88 -1.91 2.00
CA ASP A 125 -10.70 -0.86 2.58
C ASP A 125 -10.36 -0.55 4.05
N PHE A 126 -10.81 0.62 4.51
CA PHE A 126 -10.68 1.10 5.88
C PHE A 126 -11.95 0.81 6.67
N GLY A 127 -11.78 0.10 7.78
CA GLY A 127 -12.86 -0.24 8.68
C GLY A 127 -12.53 -1.49 9.51
N PRO A 128 -13.27 -1.76 10.59
CA PRO A 128 -14.32 -0.92 11.14
C PRO A 128 -13.76 0.35 11.83
N PHE A 129 -14.60 1.38 12.02
CA PHE A 129 -14.18 2.70 12.54
C PHE A 129 -14.15 2.79 14.08
N TRP A 130 -14.33 1.67 14.77
CA TRP A 130 -14.17 1.59 16.22
C TRP A 130 -12.72 1.19 16.50
N VAL A 131 -11.93 2.14 17.01
CA VAL A 131 -10.64 1.84 17.63
C VAL A 131 -10.92 1.26 19.02
N ASN A 132 -10.38 0.09 19.30
CA ASN A 132 -10.33 -0.49 20.64
C ASN A 132 -9.06 -0.02 21.35
#